data_AF-A0A842TMX7-F1
#
_entry.id   AF-A0A842TMX7-F1
#
_cell.length_a   1.000
_cell.length_b   1.000
_cell.length_c   1.000
_cell.angle_alpha   90.00
_cell.angle_beta   90.00
_cell.angle_gamma   90.00
#
_symmetry.space_group_name_H-M   'P 1'
#
loop_
_entity.id
_entity.type
_entity.pdbx_description
1 polymer ?
#
loop_
_entity_poly.entity_id
_entity_poly.type
_entity_poly.pdbx_seq_one_letter_code
_entity_poly.pdbx_strand_id
1 'polypeptide(L)'
;MKLNRAIKVRLYPNQAQEEVLNKTFSCCRSIYNKISEERLKIYEELKGDSQVLYDHRYKTEKEYKEEFEFLKELDTKALQSEWQYLKAAYANFFRNLKKGSRSGFPNFKSKKITPILYDL
;
A
#
# COMPACT_ATOMS: atom_id res chain seq x y z
N MET A 1 -30.67 23.14 -9.60
CA MET A 1 -30.22 21.99 -8.76
C MET A 1 -29.72 20.89 -9.68
N LYS A 2 -28.43 20.52 -9.63
CA LYS A 2 -27.81 19.55 -10.55
C LYS A 2 -28.04 18.14 -10.02
N LEU A 3 -28.77 17.31 -10.76
CA LEU A 3 -29.05 15.92 -10.37
C LEU A 3 -27.91 15.02 -10.86
N ASN A 4 -27.06 14.55 -9.94
CA ASN A 4 -26.00 13.60 -10.27
C ASN A 4 -26.56 12.17 -10.20
N ARG A 5 -26.47 11.43 -11.31
CA ARG A 5 -26.85 10.01 -11.37
C ARG A 5 -25.57 9.17 -11.36
N ALA A 6 -25.56 8.11 -10.55
CA ALA A 6 -24.48 7.13 -10.50
C ALA A 6 -25.03 5.75 -10.87
N ILE A 7 -24.28 4.99 -11.67
CA ILE A 7 -24.63 3.62 -12.05
C ILE A 7 -23.62 2.68 -11.39
N LYS A 8 -24.11 1.61 -10.76
CA LYS A 8 -23.28 0.53 -10.21
C LYS A 8 -23.33 -0.66 -11.17
N VAL A 9 -22.18 -1.04 -11.72
CA VAL A 9 -22.04 -2.19 -12.61
C VAL A 9 -20.99 -3.16 -12.07
N ARG A 10 -21.22 -4.47 -12.25
CA ARG A 10 -20.22 -5.50 -11.97
C ARG A 10 -19.44 -5.79 -13.26
N LEU A 11 -18.12 -5.80 -13.17
CA LEU A 11 -17.24 -6.16 -14.28
C LEU A 11 -16.91 -7.64 -14.20
N TYR A 12 -17.01 -8.33 -15.34
CA TYR A 12 -16.59 -9.73 -15.50
C TYR A 12 -15.40 -9.74 -16.45
N PRO A 13 -14.17 -9.72 -15.91
CA PRO A 13 -12.98 -9.72 -16.72
C PRO A 13 -12.85 -11.02 -17.51
N ASN A 14 -12.26 -10.94 -18.71
CA ASN A 14 -11.80 -12.13 -19.42
C ASN A 14 -10.47 -12.64 -18.82
N GLN A 15 -10.02 -13.82 -19.25
CA GLN A 15 -8.82 -14.45 -18.73
C GLN A 15 -7.56 -13.55 -18.77
N ALA A 16 -7.34 -12.83 -19.87
CA ALA A 16 -6.20 -11.93 -20.00
C ALA A 16 -6.28 -10.75 -19.02
N GLN A 17 -7.47 -10.20 -18.82
CA GLN A 17 -7.72 -9.12 -17.84
C GLN A 17 -7.52 -9.61 -16.40
N GLU A 18 -7.99 -10.81 -16.07
CA GLU A 18 -7.78 -11.42 -14.76
C GLU A 18 -6.29 -11.59 -14.45
N GLU A 19 -5.50 -12.05 -15.43
CA GLU A 19 -4.06 -12.21 -15.26
C GLU A 19 -3.38 -10.87 -14.93
N VAL A 20 -3.69 -9.82 -15.70
CA VAL A 20 -3.15 -8.47 -15.47
C VAL A 20 -3.55 -7.93 -14.10
N LEU A 21 -4.83 -8.09 -13.71
CA LEU A 21 -5.32 -7.65 -12.40
C LEU A 21 -4.63 -8.42 -11.27
N ASN A 22 -4.49 -9.74 -11.40
CA ASN A 22 -3.84 -10.59 -10.40
C ASN A 22 -2.36 -10.24 -10.23
N LYS A 23 -1.63 -10.02 -11.33
CA LYS A 23 -0.25 -9.52 -11.30
C LYS A 23 -0.18 -8.16 -10.62
N THR A 24 -1.07 -7.23 -10.98
CA THR A 24 -1.13 -5.89 -10.40
C THR A 24 -1.36 -5.91 -8.89
N PHE A 25 -2.41 -6.60 -8.43
CA PHE A 25 -2.71 -6.69 -7.00
C PHE A 25 -1.62 -7.42 -6.21
N SER A 26 -1.02 -8.46 -6.80
CA SER A 26 0.06 -9.20 -6.15
C SER A 26 1.28 -8.33 -5.95
N CYS A 27 1.69 -7.56 -6.97
CA CYS A 27 2.85 -6.68 -6.84
C CYS A 27 2.58 -5.51 -5.88
N CYS A 28 1.41 -4.87 -5.97
CA CYS A 28 0.98 -3.82 -5.03
C CYS A 28 1.02 -4.31 -3.57
N ARG A 29 0.53 -5.53 -3.31
CA ARG A 29 0.60 -6.15 -1.98
C ARG A 29 2.04 -6.39 -1.54
N SER A 30 2.85 -7.00 -2.40
CA SER A 30 4.24 -7.37 -2.08
C SER A 30 5.08 -6.14 -1.75
N ILE A 31 4.99 -5.08 -2.56
CA ILE A 31 5.77 -3.86 -2.33
C ILE A 31 5.30 -3.11 -1.08
N TYR A 32 3.99 -3.01 -0.84
CA TYR A 32 3.47 -2.40 0.38
C TYR A 32 4.00 -3.10 1.63
N ASN A 33 3.96 -4.45 1.64
CA ASN A 33 4.42 -5.24 2.77
C ASN A 33 5.93 -5.11 2.95
N LYS A 34 6.70 -5.13 1.87
CA LYS A 34 8.16 -4.95 1.91
C LYS A 34 8.57 -3.62 2.53
N ILE A 35 7.97 -2.51 2.08
CA ILE A 35 8.29 -1.19 2.63
C ILE A 35 7.81 -1.09 4.09
N SER A 36 6.63 -1.66 4.40
CA SER A 36 6.11 -1.66 5.77
C SER A 36 7.03 -2.42 6.73
N GLU A 37 7.57 -3.56 6.29
CA GLU A 37 8.54 -4.35 7.04
C GLU A 37 9.84 -3.57 7.27
N GLU A 38 10.42 -2.99 6.22
CA GLU A 38 11.67 -2.21 6.34
C GLU A 38 11.51 -1.02 7.29
N ARG A 39 10.40 -0.29 7.17
CA ARG A 39 10.12 0.85 8.06
C ARG A 39 9.87 0.44 9.50
N LEU A 40 9.23 -0.72 9.73
CA LEU A 40 9.06 -1.26 11.08
C LEU A 40 10.42 -1.59 11.69
N LYS A 41 11.32 -2.25 10.94
CA LYS A 41 12.69 -2.55 11.40
C LYS A 41 13.45 -1.27 11.78
N ILE A 42 13.46 -0.28 10.89
CA ILE A 42 14.10 1.03 11.13
C ILE A 42 13.52 1.70 12.37
N TYR A 43 12.20 1.69 12.54
CA TYR A 43 11.59 2.25 13.74
C TYR A 43 12.02 1.52 15.01
N GLU A 44 11.98 0.19 15.02
CA GLU A 44 12.35 -0.61 16.20
C GLU A 44 13.82 -0.40 16.60
N GLU A 45 14.71 -0.22 15.61
CA GLU A 45 16.13 0.09 15.81
C GLU A 45 16.36 1.51 16.33
N LEU A 46 15.64 2.50 15.78
CA LEU A 46 15.93 3.92 16.02
C LEU A 46 14.99 4.59 17.04
N LYS A 47 13.90 3.94 17.49
CA LYS A 47 12.92 4.55 18.41
C LYS A 47 13.51 5.03 19.75
N GLY A 48 14.70 4.57 20.12
CA GLY A 48 15.43 5.05 21.29
C GLY A 48 16.06 6.44 21.12
N ASP A 49 16.28 6.88 19.87
CA ASP A 49 16.79 8.20 19.53
C ASP A 49 15.84 8.89 18.54
N SER A 50 15.01 9.77 19.09
CA SER A 50 13.99 10.49 18.31
C SER A 50 14.57 11.40 17.23
N GLN A 51 15.78 11.93 17.43
CA GLN A 51 16.40 12.82 16.45
C GLN A 51 16.88 12.01 15.24
N VAL A 52 17.60 10.91 15.49
CA VAL A 52 18.07 10.02 14.43
C VAL A 52 16.91 9.40 13.65
N LEU A 53 15.82 9.01 14.33
CA LEU A 53 14.62 8.49 13.67
C LEU A 53 13.94 9.55 12.78
N TYR A 54 13.92 10.82 13.21
CA TYR A 54 13.33 11.91 12.44
C TYR A 54 14.16 12.25 11.19
N ASP A 55 15.48 12.23 11.32
CA ASP A 55 16.42 12.54 10.23
C ASP A 55 16.66 11.34 9.29
N HIS A 56 16.19 10.14 9.66
CA HIS A 56 16.38 8.93 8.85
C HIS A 56 15.72 9.06 7.47
N ARG A 57 16.54 8.87 6.43
CA ARG A 57 16.12 8.93 5.03
C ARG A 57 15.62 7.58 4.53
N TYR A 58 14.31 7.49 4.29
CA TYR A 58 13.69 6.29 3.70
C TYR A 58 13.94 6.18 2.19
N LYS A 59 14.01 4.95 1.67
CA LYS A 59 14.02 4.67 0.23
C LYS A 59 12.80 5.30 -0.47
N THR A 60 13.01 5.81 -1.67
CA THR A 60 12.02 6.44 -2.55
C THR A 60 11.43 5.43 -3.52
N GLU A 61 10.26 5.73 -4.08
CA GLU A 61 9.62 4.90 -5.11
C GLU A 61 10.56 4.56 -6.27
N LYS A 62 11.40 5.51 -6.69
CA LYS A 62 12.34 5.32 -7.81
C LYS A 62 13.38 4.26 -7.48
N GLU A 63 13.97 4.31 -6.27
CA GLU A 63 14.98 3.33 -5.85
C GLU A 63 14.39 1.92 -5.75
N TYR A 64 13.16 1.78 -5.26
CA TYR A 64 12.50 0.47 -5.27
C TYR A 64 12.23 -0.04 -6.69
N LYS A 65 11.90 0.84 -7.65
CA LYS A 65 11.73 0.44 -9.06
C LYS A 65 13.05 0.03 -9.73
N GLU A 66 14.17 0.60 -9.27
CA GLU A 66 15.51 0.20 -9.72
C GLU A 66 15.93 -1.15 -9.11
N GLU A 67 15.55 -1.41 -7.86
CA GLU A 67 15.82 -2.68 -7.15
C GLU A 67 14.93 -3.83 -7.64
N PHE A 68 13.67 -3.55 -7.96
CA PHE A 68 12.66 -4.55 -8.29
C PHE A 68 12.07 -4.33 -9.68
N GLU A 69 12.65 -5.01 -10.67
CA GLU A 69 12.26 -4.85 -12.09
C GLU A 69 10.77 -5.12 -12.34
N PHE A 70 10.17 -6.07 -11.62
CA PHE A 70 8.74 -6.39 -11.73
C PHE A 70 7.81 -5.21 -11.38
N LEU A 71 8.30 -4.17 -10.70
CA LEU A 71 7.54 -2.95 -10.44
C LEU A 71 7.40 -2.06 -11.68
N LYS A 72 8.26 -2.23 -12.69
CA LYS A 72 8.19 -1.49 -13.96
C LYS A 72 7.13 -2.06 -14.91
N GLU A 73 6.74 -3.32 -14.73
CA GLU A 73 5.68 -3.97 -15.50
C GLU A 73 4.27 -3.49 -15.12
N LEU A 74 4.15 -2.75 -14.02
CA LEU A 74 2.88 -2.33 -13.44
C LEU A 74 2.40 -0.97 -13.94
N ASP A 75 1.08 -0.79 -13.86
CA ASP A 75 0.50 0.54 -13.96
C ASP A 75 1.09 1.46 -12.88
N THR A 76 1.67 2.58 -13.34
CA THR A 76 2.35 3.54 -12.46
C THR A 76 1.40 4.16 -11.44
N LYS A 77 0.11 4.34 -11.79
CA LYS A 77 -0.88 4.96 -10.89
C LYS A 77 -1.24 4.02 -9.74
N ALA A 78 -1.39 2.73 -10.01
CA ALA A 78 -1.63 1.72 -8.97
C ALA A 78 -0.50 1.72 -7.93
N LEU A 79 0.75 1.74 -8.39
CA LEU A 79 1.91 1.79 -7.50
C LEU A 79 1.97 3.10 -6.71
N GLN A 80 1.82 4.25 -7.37
CA GLN A 80 1.75 5.57 -6.70
C GLN A 80 0.65 5.63 -5.63
N SER A 81 -0.51 5.02 -5.89
CA SER A 81 -1.61 4.95 -4.93
C SER A 81 -1.20 4.17 -3.66
N GLU A 82 -0.50 3.05 -3.82
CA GLU A 82 0.04 2.28 -2.69
C GLU A 82 1.03 3.08 -1.86
N TRP A 83 1.90 3.86 -2.50
CA TRP A 83 2.80 4.78 -1.80
C TRP A 83 2.06 5.82 -0.97
N GLN A 84 0.97 6.40 -1.50
CA GLN A 84 0.16 7.36 -0.77
C GLN A 84 -0.55 6.72 0.42
N TYR A 85 -1.10 5.52 0.26
CA TYR A 85 -1.71 4.78 1.37
C TYR A 85 -0.71 4.49 2.48
N LEU A 86 0.51 4.09 2.12
CA LEU A 86 1.57 3.87 3.10
C LEU A 86 1.96 5.15 3.84
N LYS A 87 2.19 6.26 3.11
CA LYS A 87 2.49 7.57 3.71
C LYS A 87 1.40 8.01 4.68
N ALA A 88 0.13 7.88 4.28
CA ALA A 88 -1.01 8.22 5.12
C ALA A 88 -1.09 7.33 6.38
N ALA A 89 -0.84 6.02 6.24
CA ALA A 89 -0.86 5.09 7.36
C ALA A 89 0.21 5.45 8.42
N TYR A 90 1.44 5.71 7.99
CA TYR A 90 2.52 6.15 8.88
C TYR A 90 2.25 7.52 9.50
N ALA A 91 1.75 8.48 8.72
CA ALA A 91 1.37 9.80 9.25
C ALA A 91 0.29 9.71 10.33
N ASN A 92 -0.68 8.80 10.16
CA ASN A 92 -1.71 8.54 11.15
C ASN A 92 -1.14 7.86 12.41
N PHE A 93 -0.24 6.87 12.23
CA PHE A 93 0.46 6.22 13.34
C PHE A 93 1.18 7.24 14.24
N PHE A 94 2.05 8.08 13.67
CA PHE A 94 2.80 9.08 14.46
C PHE A 94 1.89 10.15 15.06
N ARG A 95 0.83 10.56 14.36
CA ARG A 95 -0.16 11.51 14.89
C ARG A 95 -0.90 10.94 16.10
N ASN A 96 -1.25 9.66 16.06
CA ASN A 96 -1.92 8.99 17.18
C ASN A 96 -0.97 8.76 18.36
N LEU A 97 0.29 8.41 18.08
CA LEU A 97 1.34 8.29 19.09
C LEU A 97 1.51 9.60 19.86
N LYS A 98 1.57 10.75 19.15
CA LYS A 98 1.64 12.09 19.77
C LYS A 98 0.41 12.42 20.65
N LYS A 99 -0.76 11.88 20.32
CA LYS A 99 -2.00 12.07 21.10
C LYS A 99 -2.10 11.13 22.31
N GLY A 100 -1.11 10.27 22.55
CA GLY A 100 -1.16 9.25 23.60
C GLY A 100 -2.15 8.11 23.32
N SER A 101 -2.64 7.98 22.09
CA SER A 101 -3.52 6.89 21.69
C SER A 101 -2.69 5.65 21.34
N ARG A 102 -3.13 4.47 21.79
CA ARG A 102 -2.53 3.18 21.43
C ARG A 102 -2.91 2.81 19.99
N SER A 103 -2.27 3.44 19.02
CA SER A 103 -2.36 3.06 17.60
C SER A 103 -1.20 2.14 17.26
N GLY A 104 -1.52 0.93 16.78
CA GLY A 104 -0.52 0.00 16.26
C GLY A 104 0.11 0.49 14.94
N PHE A 105 1.20 -0.16 14.54
CA PHE A 105 1.82 0.04 13.23
C PHE A 105 0.84 -0.26 12.08
N PRO A 106 1.08 0.31 10.88
CA PRO A 106 0.36 -0.10 9.69
C PRO A 106 0.43 -1.62 9.49
N ASN A 107 -0.73 -2.27 9.39
CA ASN A 107 -0.82 -3.71 9.19
C ASN A 107 -0.38 -4.10 7.77
N PHE A 108 0.24 -5.27 7.65
CA PHE A 108 0.51 -5.86 6.34
C PHE A 108 -0.78 -6.17 5.59
N LYS A 109 -0.74 -6.02 4.26
CA LYS A 109 -1.82 -6.39 3.36
C LYS A 109 -1.85 -7.91 3.20
N SER A 110 -3.02 -8.50 3.46
CA SER A 110 -3.29 -9.91 3.16
C SER A 110 -3.81 -10.08 1.74
N LYS A 111 -3.64 -11.28 1.18
CA LYS A 111 -4.35 -11.67 -0.05
C LYS A 111 -5.83 -11.77 0.28
N LYS A 112 -6.66 -10.91 -0.31
CA LYS A 112 -8.10 -11.08 -0.23
C LYS A 112 -8.53 -12.09 -1.27
N ILE A 113 -8.98 -13.25 -0.79
CA ILE A 113 -9.72 -14.20 -1.61
C ILE A 113 -11.18 -13.89 -1.31
N THR A 114 -11.77 -12.98 -2.08
CA THR A 114 -13.23 -12.87 -2.09
C THR A 114 -13.69 -14.03 -2.97
N PRO A 115 -14.45 -15.01 -2.46
CA PRO A 115 -15.14 -15.94 -3.34
C PRO A 115 -15.93 -15.07 -4.32
N ILE A 116 -15.72 -15.27 -5.61
CA ILE A 116 -16.65 -14.74 -6.60
C ILE A 116 -17.91 -15.54 -6.33
N LEU A 117 -18.81 -15.01 -5.50
CA LEU A 117 -20.17 -15.52 -5.42
C LEU A 117 -20.74 -15.24 -6.81
N TYR A 118 -20.64 -16.26 -7.67
CA TYR A 118 -21.48 -16.38 -8.86
C TYR A 118 -22.91 -16.52 -8.34
N ASP A 119 -23.51 -15.41 -7.96
CA ASP A 119 -24.96 -15.32 -7.88
C ASP A 119 -25.43 -15.44 -9.34
N LEU A 120 -25.94 -16.63 -9.67
CA LEU A 120 -26.73 -16.92 -10.87
C LEU A 120 -27.95 -15.99 -10.93
#